data_AF-A0A2V9Y3T2-F1
#
_entry.id   AF-A0A2V9Y3T2-F1
#
_cell.length_a   1.000
_cell.length_b   1.000
_cell.length_c   1.000
_cell.angle_alpha   90.00
_cell.angle_beta   90.00
_cell.angle_gamma   90.00
#
_symmetry.space_group_name_H-M   'P 1'
#
loop_
_entity.id
_entity.type
_entity.pdbx_description
1 polymer ?
#
loop_
_entity_poly.entity_id
_entity_poly.type
_entity_poly.pdbx_seq_one_letter_code
_entity_poly.pdbx_strand_id
1 'polypeptide(L)'
;MPKGTLRELYIDELRDLYNAETQLTKALPKMAKASSNSELRQAFEEHLRQTSEHVSRLEQIFHMLEEKAAGKKCLGMEGLVKEGAETIQEDYEDAVKDAAIIGAAQRVEHYEIAAYGTTRELARLLGEDEHVSLLEQTLGEEKQTDERLTQLAEEMNPQALEAGEGRADQQGEAGEGKRRSKSPSRRAA
;
A
#
# COMPACT_ATOMS: atom_id res chain seq x y z
N MET A 1 -11.44 27.84 16.89
CA MET A 1 -11.85 27.36 18.23
C MET A 1 -11.28 25.97 18.42
N PRO A 2 -10.81 25.59 19.61
CA PRO A 2 -10.36 24.22 19.86
C PRO A 2 -11.52 23.25 19.62
N LYS A 3 -11.24 22.13 18.92
CA LYS A 3 -12.14 20.98 18.91
C LYS A 3 -12.04 20.30 20.26
N GLY A 4 -13.17 20.08 20.93
CA GLY A 4 -13.20 19.70 22.34
C GLY A 4 -14.07 18.50 22.65
N THR A 5 -14.84 18.00 21.68
CA THR A 5 -15.78 16.89 21.92
C THR A 5 -15.37 15.62 21.19
N LEU A 6 -15.76 14.48 21.73
CA LEU A 6 -15.58 13.17 21.09
C LEU A 6 -16.29 13.10 19.73
N ARG A 7 -17.45 13.77 19.60
CA ARG A 7 -18.21 13.84 18.35
C ARG A 7 -17.47 14.62 17.26
N GLU A 8 -16.80 15.72 17.61
CA GLU A 8 -15.96 16.45 16.65
C GLU A 8 -14.76 15.62 16.19
N LEU A 9 -14.12 14.88 17.10
CA LEU A 9 -13.04 13.93 16.74
C LEU A 9 -13.58 12.85 15.79
N TYR A 10 -14.71 12.23 16.11
CA TYR A 10 -15.34 11.20 15.28
C TYR A 10 -15.62 11.70 13.84
N ILE A 11 -16.21 12.90 13.71
CA ILE A 11 -16.48 13.50 12.40
C ILE A 11 -15.17 13.82 11.65
N ASP A 12 -14.11 14.21 12.35
CA ASP A 12 -12.81 14.43 11.74
C ASP A 12 -12.18 13.13 11.21
N GLU A 13 -12.23 12.05 11.98
CA GLU A 13 -11.74 10.73 11.56
C GLU A 13 -12.52 10.22 10.34
N LEU A 14 -13.85 10.36 10.32
CA LEU A 14 -14.67 10.03 9.15
C LEU A 14 -14.27 10.84 7.90
N ARG A 15 -13.95 12.14 8.07
CA ARG A 15 -13.50 12.99 6.96
C ARG A 15 -12.11 12.59 6.47
N ASP A 16 -11.22 12.19 7.38
CA ASP A 16 -9.89 11.70 7.06
C ASP A 16 -9.97 10.38 6.27
N LEU A 17 -10.75 9.41 6.75
CA LEU A 17 -11.05 8.15 6.05
C LEU A 17 -11.64 8.39 4.67
N TYR A 18 -12.69 9.22 4.56
CA TYR A 18 -13.31 9.51 3.26
C TYR A 18 -12.31 10.08 2.25
N ASN A 19 -11.41 10.94 2.72
CA ASN A 19 -10.36 11.47 1.87
C ASN A 19 -9.29 10.42 1.53
N ALA A 20 -8.92 9.55 2.47
CA ALA A 20 -7.97 8.46 2.26
C ALA A 20 -8.46 7.50 1.16
N GLU A 21 -9.69 7.01 1.29
CA GLU A 21 -10.36 6.14 0.33
C GLU A 21 -10.45 6.78 -1.07
N THR A 22 -10.82 8.06 -1.11
CA THR A 22 -10.87 8.83 -2.37
C THR A 22 -9.49 8.98 -3.03
N GLN A 23 -8.40 9.00 -2.25
CA GLN A 23 -7.05 8.98 -2.80
C GLN A 23 -6.70 7.58 -3.33
N LEU A 24 -7.07 6.51 -2.62
CA LEU A 24 -6.81 5.14 -3.01
C LEU A 24 -7.53 4.72 -4.29
N THR A 25 -8.77 5.15 -4.51
CA THR A 25 -9.47 4.90 -5.79
C THR A 25 -8.69 5.40 -7.02
N LYS A 26 -7.78 6.37 -6.85
CA LYS A 26 -6.91 6.90 -7.91
C LYS A 26 -5.53 6.22 -7.95
N ALA A 27 -5.09 5.65 -6.84
CA ALA A 27 -3.80 4.98 -6.70
C ALA A 27 -3.87 3.52 -7.17
N LEU A 28 -4.89 2.77 -6.77
CA LEU A 28 -5.06 1.35 -7.06
C LEU A 28 -4.99 1.00 -8.56
N PRO A 29 -5.59 1.77 -9.50
CA PRO A 29 -5.42 1.50 -10.94
C PRO A 29 -3.95 1.56 -11.40
N LYS A 30 -3.12 2.39 -10.76
CA LYS A 30 -1.69 2.51 -11.08
C LYS A 30 -0.91 1.32 -10.53
N MET A 31 -1.24 0.86 -9.31
CA MET A 31 -0.65 -0.32 -8.68
C MET A 31 -0.94 -1.58 -9.52
N ALA A 32 -2.21 -1.76 -9.92
CA ALA A 32 -2.62 -2.86 -10.80
C ALA A 32 -1.84 -2.86 -12.13
N LYS A 33 -1.71 -1.68 -12.77
CA LYS A 33 -0.97 -1.54 -14.04
C LYS A 33 0.53 -1.82 -13.89
N ALA A 34 1.11 -1.46 -12.75
CA ALA A 34 2.53 -1.66 -12.47
C ALA A 34 2.88 -3.11 -12.13
N SER A 35 1.88 -3.90 -11.74
CA SER A 35 2.07 -5.30 -11.32
C SER A 35 2.28 -6.23 -12.51
N SER A 36 3.40 -6.95 -12.51
CA SER A 36 3.75 -7.92 -13.56
C SER A 36 2.94 -9.21 -13.40
N ASN A 37 2.75 -9.64 -12.14
CA ASN A 37 1.98 -10.82 -11.78
C ASN A 37 0.46 -10.60 -11.96
N SER A 38 -0.21 -11.58 -12.58
CA SER A 38 -1.64 -11.51 -12.86
C SER A 38 -2.53 -11.61 -11.63
N GLU A 39 -2.11 -12.34 -10.60
CA GLU A 39 -2.87 -12.45 -9.34
C GLU A 39 -2.77 -11.18 -8.51
N LEU A 40 -1.57 -10.58 -8.44
CA LEU A 40 -1.37 -9.31 -7.76
C LEU A 40 -2.19 -8.19 -8.42
N ARG A 41 -2.20 -8.15 -9.76
CA ARG A 41 -3.05 -7.22 -10.51
C ARG A 41 -4.53 -7.38 -10.17
N GLN A 42 -5.02 -8.62 -10.16
CA GLN A 42 -6.41 -8.92 -9.81
C GLN A 42 -6.75 -8.51 -8.38
N ALA A 43 -5.81 -8.68 -7.43
CA ALA A 43 -5.99 -8.24 -6.05
C ALA A 43 -6.22 -6.72 -5.98
N PHE A 44 -5.44 -5.91 -6.70
CA PHE A 44 -5.66 -4.46 -6.75
C PHE A 44 -6.95 -4.05 -7.48
N GLU A 45 -7.36 -4.79 -8.51
CA GLU A 45 -8.63 -4.55 -9.20
C GLU A 45 -9.84 -4.89 -8.34
N GLU A 46 -9.76 -5.94 -7.51
CA GLU A 46 -10.77 -6.26 -6.50
C GLU A 46 -10.78 -5.21 -5.40
N HIS A 47 -9.62 -4.86 -4.86
CA HIS A 47 -9.53 -3.85 -3.81
C HIS A 47 -10.11 -2.52 -4.26
N LEU A 48 -9.87 -2.08 -5.50
CA LEU A 48 -10.50 -0.88 -6.07
C LEU A 48 -12.04 -0.94 -6.05
N ARG A 49 -12.64 -2.12 -6.28
CA ARG A 49 -14.09 -2.31 -6.18
C ARG A 49 -14.54 -2.14 -4.73
N GLN A 50 -13.83 -2.77 -3.79
CA GLN A 50 -14.10 -2.67 -2.36
C GLN A 50 -13.97 -1.22 -1.86
N THR A 51 -12.87 -0.53 -2.14
CA THR A 51 -12.63 0.89 -1.83
C THR A 51 -13.77 1.78 -2.34
N SER A 52 -14.34 1.50 -3.52
CA SER A 52 -15.48 2.26 -4.04
C SER A 52 -16.76 2.07 -3.20
N GLU A 53 -16.97 0.85 -2.68
CA GLU A 53 -18.04 0.56 -1.72
C GLU A 53 -17.76 1.17 -0.35
N HIS A 54 -16.49 1.23 0.08
CA HIS A 54 -16.07 1.87 1.34
C HIS A 54 -16.38 3.37 1.34
N VAL A 55 -16.04 4.06 0.24
CA VAL A 55 -16.45 5.44 0.00
C VAL A 55 -17.97 5.59 0.14
N SER A 56 -18.74 4.68 -0.47
CA SER A 56 -20.21 4.71 -0.43
C SER A 56 -20.77 4.50 0.99
N ARG A 57 -20.16 3.62 1.80
CA ARG A 57 -20.53 3.42 3.22
C ARG A 57 -20.23 4.65 4.06
N LEU A 58 -19.09 5.31 3.83
CA LEU A 58 -18.77 6.57 4.50
C LEU A 58 -19.76 7.67 4.12
N GLU A 59 -20.18 7.75 2.86
CA GLU A 59 -21.24 8.68 2.42
C GLU A 59 -22.58 8.40 3.10
N GLN A 60 -22.92 7.12 3.29
CA GLN A 60 -24.10 6.73 4.06
C GLN A 60 -24.01 7.22 5.52
N ILE A 61 -22.86 7.06 6.17
CA ILE A 61 -22.63 7.56 7.53
C ILE A 61 -22.76 9.09 7.59
N PHE A 62 -22.15 9.81 6.64
CA PHE A 62 -22.30 11.27 6.55
C PHE A 62 -23.75 11.70 6.36
N HIS A 63 -24.53 10.96 5.56
CA HIS A 63 -25.95 11.22 5.36
C HIS A 63 -26.74 11.07 6.67
N MET A 64 -26.50 10.00 7.44
CA MET A 64 -27.14 9.77 8.74
C MET A 64 -26.78 10.85 9.78
N LEU A 65 -25.56 11.38 9.70
CA LEU A 65 -25.09 12.48 10.56
C LEU A 65 -25.61 13.87 10.14
N GLU A 66 -26.29 13.99 9.00
CA GLU A 66 -26.63 15.26 8.34
C GLU A 66 -25.40 16.15 8.09
N GLU A 67 -24.24 15.54 7.87
CA GLU A 67 -22.96 16.20 7.64
C GLU A 67 -22.53 16.03 6.17
N LYS A 68 -21.69 16.94 5.67
CA LYS A 68 -21.13 16.78 4.32
C LYS A 68 -19.92 15.86 4.37
N ALA A 69 -19.91 14.88 3.46
CA ALA A 69 -18.74 14.06 3.09
C ALA A 69 -17.72 14.92 2.32
N ALA A 70 -17.19 15.93 2.98
CA ALA A 70 -16.22 16.86 2.42
C ALA A 70 -15.35 17.36 3.55
N GLY A 71 -14.05 17.50 3.27
CA GLY A 71 -13.15 17.98 4.28
C GLY A 71 -11.70 17.66 4.01
N LYS A 72 -10.92 17.99 5.03
CA LYS A 72 -9.47 17.98 5.16
C LYS A 72 -8.80 16.83 4.38
N LYS A 73 -7.73 17.18 3.68
CA LYS A 73 -6.85 16.23 3.02
C LYS A 73 -6.22 15.29 4.06
N CYS A 74 -6.32 13.99 3.84
CA CYS A 74 -5.62 12.98 4.61
C CYS A 74 -4.14 12.96 4.21
N LEU A 75 -3.30 13.53 5.07
CA LEU A 75 -1.85 13.61 4.82
C LEU A 75 -1.16 12.26 5.01
N GLY A 76 -1.69 11.40 5.88
CA GLY A 76 -1.16 10.04 6.09
C GLY A 76 -1.27 9.22 4.81
N MET A 77 -2.49 9.12 4.26
CA MET A 77 -2.72 8.42 3.00
C MET A 77 -1.99 9.08 1.83
N GLU A 78 -1.92 10.42 1.76
CA GLU A 78 -1.14 11.10 0.73
C GLU A 78 0.33 10.64 0.73
N GLY A 79 0.94 10.53 1.92
CA GLY A 79 2.30 10.06 2.07
C GLY A 79 2.48 8.63 1.57
N LEU A 80 1.59 7.72 1.95
CA LEU A 80 1.63 6.31 1.55
C LEU A 80 1.41 6.13 0.05
N VAL A 81 0.44 6.85 -0.54
CA VAL A 81 0.20 6.84 -1.98
C VAL A 81 1.42 7.38 -2.74
N LYS A 82 2.07 8.41 -2.20
CA LYS A 82 3.31 8.95 -2.79
C LYS A 82 4.44 7.93 -2.72
N GLU A 83 4.62 7.27 -1.59
CA GLU A 83 5.63 6.21 -1.42
C GLU A 83 5.39 5.04 -2.39
N GLY A 84 4.14 4.60 -2.56
CA GLY A 84 3.80 3.58 -3.56
C GLY A 84 4.08 4.05 -4.99
N ALA A 85 3.79 5.31 -5.30
CA ALA A 85 4.08 5.88 -6.62
C ALA A 85 5.59 6.00 -6.91
N GLU A 86 6.40 6.29 -5.90
CA GLU A 86 7.88 6.27 -6.01
C GLU A 86 8.37 4.83 -6.21
N THR A 87 7.83 3.87 -5.45
CA THR A 87 8.14 2.43 -5.59
C THR A 87 7.90 1.91 -7.02
N ILE A 88 6.79 2.30 -7.65
CA ILE A 88 6.46 1.92 -9.04
C ILE A 88 7.49 2.46 -10.06
N GLN A 89 8.11 3.62 -9.77
CA GLN A 89 9.05 4.28 -10.69
C GLN A 89 10.47 3.72 -10.60
N GLU A 90 10.78 2.97 -9.55
CA GLU A 90 12.09 2.34 -9.39
C GLU A 90 12.35 1.28 -10.48
N ASP A 91 13.61 1.20 -10.91
CA ASP A 91 14.05 0.28 -11.97
C ASP A 91 14.39 -1.11 -11.41
N TYR A 92 13.38 -1.71 -10.78
CA TYR A 92 13.44 -3.10 -10.34
C TYR A 92 13.04 -4.06 -11.47
N GLU A 93 13.68 -5.24 -11.46
CA GLU A 93 13.18 -6.42 -12.18
C GLU A 93 11.76 -6.76 -11.72
N ASP A 94 10.96 -7.31 -12.63
CA ASP A 94 9.51 -7.50 -12.45
C ASP A 94 9.13 -8.17 -11.11
N ALA A 95 9.78 -9.28 -10.75
CA ALA A 95 9.50 -9.99 -9.50
C ALA A 95 9.86 -9.16 -8.24
N VAL A 96 10.96 -8.40 -8.29
CA VAL A 96 11.39 -7.52 -7.19
C VAL A 96 10.45 -6.32 -7.08
N LYS A 97 9.97 -5.82 -8.22
CA LYS A 97 8.98 -4.73 -8.27
C LYS A 97 7.66 -5.15 -7.67
N ASP A 98 7.15 -6.32 -8.00
CA ASP A 98 5.91 -6.86 -7.42
C ASP A 98 6.02 -7.02 -5.90
N ALA A 99 7.16 -7.54 -5.40
CA ALA A 99 7.42 -7.60 -3.95
C ALA A 99 7.41 -6.21 -3.27
N ALA A 100 8.03 -5.22 -3.91
CA ALA A 100 8.03 -3.84 -3.41
C ALA A 100 6.64 -3.20 -3.42
N ILE A 101 5.86 -3.46 -4.47
CA ILE A 101 4.46 -3.02 -4.61
C ILE A 101 3.59 -3.64 -3.51
N ILE A 102 3.75 -4.93 -3.21
CA ILE A 102 3.02 -5.60 -2.12
C ILE A 102 3.36 -4.93 -0.78
N GLY A 103 4.64 -4.70 -0.49
CA GLY A 103 5.05 -4.04 0.75
C GLY A 103 4.52 -2.59 0.87
N ALA A 104 4.40 -1.86 -0.24
CA ALA A 104 3.75 -0.55 -0.25
C ALA A 104 2.24 -0.65 0.02
N ALA A 105 1.56 -1.63 -0.57
CA ALA A 105 0.13 -1.87 -0.35
C ALA A 105 -0.19 -2.28 1.09
N GLN A 106 0.59 -3.19 1.70
CA GLN A 106 0.35 -3.58 3.09
C GLN A 106 0.46 -2.40 4.06
N ARG A 107 1.35 -1.43 3.81
CA ARG A 107 1.42 -0.21 4.63
C ARG A 107 0.19 0.67 4.52
N VAL A 108 -0.47 0.68 3.35
CA VAL A 108 -1.78 1.29 3.16
C VAL A 108 -2.82 0.54 3.99
N GLU A 109 -2.92 -0.78 3.86
CA GLU A 109 -3.90 -1.57 4.64
C GLU A 109 -3.73 -1.38 6.15
N HIS A 110 -2.49 -1.41 6.64
CA HIS A 110 -2.21 -1.19 8.07
C HIS A 110 -2.62 0.20 8.56
N TYR A 111 -2.51 1.24 7.72
CA TYR A 111 -3.02 2.56 8.04
C TYR A 111 -4.55 2.54 8.17
N GLU A 112 -5.24 1.91 7.23
CA GLU A 112 -6.71 1.85 7.20
C GLU A 112 -7.27 0.99 8.33
N ILE A 113 -6.66 -0.16 8.63
CA ILE A 113 -7.00 -1.01 9.77
C ILE A 113 -6.94 -0.21 11.09
N ALA A 114 -5.91 0.62 11.26
CA ALA A 114 -5.76 1.48 12.44
C ALA A 114 -6.81 2.61 12.46
N ALA A 115 -7.06 3.26 11.32
CA ALA A 115 -8.00 4.37 11.19
C ALA A 115 -9.45 3.91 11.38
N TYR A 116 -9.89 2.84 10.71
CA TYR A 116 -11.21 2.24 10.89
C TYR A 116 -11.39 1.66 12.29
N GLY A 117 -10.37 1.00 12.84
CA GLY A 117 -10.41 0.47 14.21
C GLY A 117 -10.68 1.56 15.25
N THR A 118 -10.01 2.70 15.11
CA THR A 118 -10.22 3.90 15.93
C THR A 118 -11.63 4.48 15.72
N THR A 119 -11.99 4.73 14.47
CA THR A 119 -13.25 5.42 14.12
C THR A 119 -14.48 4.62 14.55
N ARG A 120 -14.45 3.30 14.39
CA ARG A 120 -15.50 2.38 14.86
C ARG A 120 -15.65 2.43 16.38
N GLU A 121 -14.55 2.47 17.13
CA GLU A 121 -14.61 2.55 18.59
C GLU A 121 -15.19 3.90 19.06
N LEU A 122 -14.86 5.00 18.36
CA LEU A 122 -15.48 6.30 18.62
C LEU A 122 -16.99 6.27 18.38
N ALA A 123 -17.44 5.67 17.26
CA ALA A 123 -18.87 5.48 16.98
C ALA A 123 -19.57 4.68 18.09
N ARG A 124 -18.93 3.60 18.57
CA ARG A 124 -19.44 2.78 19.69
C ARG A 124 -19.62 3.59 20.97
N LEU A 125 -18.65 4.44 21.32
CA LEU A 125 -18.72 5.29 22.51
C LEU A 125 -19.81 6.38 22.41
N LEU A 126 -20.14 6.79 21.18
CA LEU A 126 -21.21 7.76 20.90
C LEU A 126 -22.61 7.10 20.81
N GLY A 127 -22.69 5.77 20.82
CA GLY A 127 -23.95 5.02 20.71
C GLY A 127 -24.49 4.92 19.28
N GLU A 128 -23.62 5.08 18.28
CA GLU A 128 -23.98 5.08 16.86
C GLU A 128 -23.93 3.65 16.27
N ASP A 129 -24.82 2.77 16.73
CA ASP A 129 -24.76 1.32 16.46
C ASP A 129 -24.77 0.98 14.95
N GLU A 130 -25.54 1.71 14.15
CA GLU A 130 -25.58 1.50 12.69
C GLU A 130 -24.24 1.89 12.03
N HIS A 131 -23.58 2.96 12.51
CA HIS A 131 -22.28 3.37 12.02
C HIS A 131 -21.21 2.34 12.39
N VAL A 132 -21.29 1.78 13.60
CA VAL A 132 -20.39 0.69 14.04
C VAL A 132 -20.47 -0.49 13.07
N SER A 133 -21.68 -0.90 12.67
CA SER A 133 -21.85 -2.02 11.73
C SER A 133 -21.19 -1.74 10.37
N LEU A 134 -21.37 -0.54 9.82
CA LEU A 134 -20.78 -0.16 8.52
C LEU A 134 -19.25 -0.05 8.58
N LEU A 135 -18.72 0.51 9.67
CA LEU A 135 -17.28 0.65 9.89
C LEU A 135 -16.61 -0.71 10.18
N GLU A 136 -17.27 -1.61 10.91
CA GLU A 136 -16.80 -2.97 11.15
C GLU A 136 -16.73 -3.78 9.86
N GLN A 137 -17.74 -3.65 8.98
CA GLN A 137 -17.73 -4.33 7.69
C GLN A 137 -16.51 -3.93 6.87
N THR A 138 -16.23 -2.62 6.78
CA THR A 138 -15.08 -2.11 6.04
C THR A 138 -13.77 -2.56 6.67
N LEU A 139 -13.63 -2.45 8.00
CA LEU A 139 -12.47 -2.96 8.74
C LEU A 139 -12.22 -4.45 8.49
N GLY A 140 -13.28 -5.25 8.38
CA GLY A 140 -13.18 -6.68 8.08
C GLY A 140 -12.69 -6.95 6.66
N GLU A 141 -13.07 -6.11 5.69
CA GLU A 141 -12.60 -6.19 4.30
C GLU A 141 -11.11 -5.80 4.20
N GLU A 142 -10.66 -4.71 4.85
CA GLU A 142 -9.23 -4.33 4.82
C GLU A 142 -8.31 -5.39 5.44
N LYS A 143 -8.75 -6.01 6.54
CA LYS A 143 -7.99 -7.12 7.14
C LYS A 143 -7.85 -8.30 6.18
N GLN A 144 -8.91 -8.63 5.45
CA GLN A 144 -8.87 -9.70 4.46
C GLN A 144 -7.97 -9.32 3.27
N THR A 145 -7.96 -8.05 2.86
CA THR A 145 -7.05 -7.54 1.83
C THR A 145 -5.59 -7.69 2.27
N ASP A 146 -5.23 -7.28 3.49
CA ASP A 146 -3.87 -7.45 4.02
C ASP A 146 -3.46 -8.92 4.16
N GLU A 147 -4.37 -9.79 4.61
CA GLU A 147 -4.13 -11.23 4.65
C GLU A 147 -3.88 -11.80 3.24
N ARG A 148 -4.63 -11.35 2.23
CA ARG A 148 -4.41 -11.76 0.84
C ARG A 148 -3.08 -11.24 0.30
N LEU A 149 -2.70 -10.00 0.60
CA LEU A 149 -1.40 -9.44 0.23
C LEU A 149 -0.25 -10.19 0.90
N THR A 150 -0.41 -10.61 2.16
CA THR A 150 0.56 -11.44 2.87
C THR A 150 0.77 -12.78 2.16
N GLN A 151 -0.30 -13.46 1.75
CA GLN A 151 -0.20 -14.71 0.98
C GLN A 151 0.54 -14.50 -0.35
N LEU A 152 0.19 -13.45 -1.10
CA LEU A 152 0.87 -13.10 -2.34
C LEU A 152 2.36 -12.81 -2.10
N ALA A 153 2.71 -12.15 -0.99
CA ALA A 153 4.10 -11.90 -0.63
C ALA A 153 4.87 -13.21 -0.37
N GLU A 154 4.28 -14.14 0.37
CA GLU A 154 4.88 -15.46 0.65
C GLU A 154 5.12 -16.28 -0.62
N GLU A 155 4.21 -16.16 -1.60
CA GLU A 155 4.31 -16.84 -2.90
C GLU A 155 5.32 -16.17 -3.86
N MET A 156 5.39 -14.84 -3.86
CA MET A 156 6.18 -14.07 -4.86
C MET A 156 7.59 -13.71 -4.40
N ASN A 157 7.80 -13.45 -3.10
CA ASN A 157 9.12 -13.05 -2.59
C ASN A 157 10.24 -14.07 -2.88
N PRO A 158 10.00 -15.40 -2.87
CA PRO A 158 11.02 -16.37 -3.29
C PRO A 158 11.48 -16.16 -4.74
N GLN A 159 10.58 -15.78 -5.65
CA GLN A 159 10.92 -15.49 -7.05
C GLN A 159 11.76 -14.21 -7.18
N ALA A 160 11.50 -13.22 -6.32
CA ALA A 160 12.29 -12.00 -6.24
C ALA A 160 13.73 -12.26 -5.76
N LEU A 161 13.93 -13.23 -4.86
CA LEU A 161 15.26 -13.66 -4.41
C LEU A 161 16.06 -14.27 -5.58
N GLU A 162 15.47 -15.21 -6.32
CA GLU A 162 16.14 -15.88 -7.45
C GLU A 162 16.52 -14.91 -8.58
N ALA A 163 15.69 -13.88 -8.83
CA ALA A 163 15.97 -12.83 -9.81
C ALA A 163 17.23 -12.00 -9.45
N GLY A 164 17.51 -11.82 -8.15
CA GLY A 164 18.71 -11.13 -7.67
C GLY A 164 19.99 -11.97 -7.79
N GLU A 165 19.89 -13.28 -7.56
CA GLU A 165 21.03 -14.21 -7.61
C GLU A 165 21.53 -14.44 -9.05
N GLY A 166 20.61 -14.54 -10.02
CA GLY A 166 20.96 -14.72 -11.44
C GLY A 166 21.80 -13.59 -12.06
N ARG A 167 21.83 -12.40 -11.47
CA ARG A 167 22.70 -11.28 -11.86
C ARG A 167 24.08 -11.33 -11.19
N ALA A 168 24.19 -11.89 -9.99
CA ALA A 168 25.47 -12.00 -9.27
C ALA A 168 26.40 -13.02 -9.96
N ASP A 169 25.84 -14.15 -10.42
CA ASP A 169 26.59 -15.19 -11.12
C ASP A 169 27.14 -14.73 -12.49
N GLN A 170 26.38 -13.89 -13.20
CA GLN A 170 26.83 -13.34 -14.50
C GLN A 170 27.93 -12.27 -14.39
N GLN A 171 28.06 -11.60 -13.23
CA GLN A 171 29.16 -10.67 -12.98
C GLN A 171 30.44 -11.38 -12.50
N GLY A 172 30.34 -12.61 -12.00
CA GLY A 172 31.49 -13.44 -11.60
C GLY A 172 32.30 -13.99 -12.79
N GLU A 173 31.66 -14.32 -13.91
CA GLU A 173 32.32 -14.93 -15.07
C GLU A 173 33.10 -13.92 -15.95
N ALA A 174 32.79 -12.63 -15.89
CA ALA A 174 33.47 -11.60 -16.68
C ALA A 174 34.87 -11.21 -16.16
N GLY A 175 35.28 -11.70 -14.98
CA GLY A 175 36.50 -11.27 -14.27
C GLY A 175 37.79 -12.05 -14.55
N GLU A 176 37.75 -13.26 -15.11
CA GLU A 176 38.94 -14.14 -15.20
C GLU A 176 39.74 -14.06 -16.51
N GLY A 177 39.44 -13.10 -17.38
CA GLY A 177 39.90 -13.08 -18.77
C GLY A 177 41.07 -12.16 -19.16
N LYS A 178 42.08 -11.86 -18.32
CA LYS A 178 43.42 -11.37 -18.80
C LYS A 178 44.42 -11.10 -17.67
N ARG A 179 45.30 -12.04 -17.38
CA ARG A 179 46.65 -11.74 -16.84
C ARG A 179 47.70 -12.11 -17.89
N ARG A 180 47.98 -11.16 -18.81
CA ARG A 180 49.16 -11.22 -19.68
C ARG A 180 50.40 -10.91 -18.86
N SER A 181 51.29 -11.88 -18.75
CA SER A 181 52.64 -11.71 -18.20
C SER A 181 53.44 -10.72 -19.05
N LYS A 182 53.96 -9.65 -18.42
CA LYS A 182 55.03 -8.83 -18.98
C LYS A 182 56.30 -9.11 -18.19
N SER A 183 57.31 -9.65 -18.87
CA SER A 183 58.67 -9.87 -18.38
C SER A 183 59.35 -8.54 -18.01
N PRO A 184 60.18 -8.49 -16.95
CA PRO A 184 60.99 -7.32 -16.66
C PRO A 184 62.32 -7.36 -17.43
N SER A 185 62.58 -6.29 -18.19
CA SER A 185 63.90 -5.92 -18.68
C SER A 185 64.81 -5.55 -17.50
N ARG A 186 65.95 -6.24 -17.37
CA ARG A 186 67.05 -5.84 -16.48
C ARG A 186 68.07 -5.02 -17.27
N ARG A 187 68.32 -3.78 -16.83
CA ARG A 187 69.56 -3.04 -17.09
C ARG A 187 70.63 -3.48 -16.08
N ALA A 188 71.87 -3.66 -16.54
CA ALA A 188 73.10 -3.11 -15.95
C ALA A 188 74.34 -3.86 -16.47
N ALA A 189 75.17 -3.18 -17.26
CA ALA A 189 76.61 -2.98 -17.06
C ALA A 189 77.09 -1.97 -18.13
#